data_AF-C4XU07-F1
#
_entry.id   AF-C4XU07-F1
#
_cell.length_a   1.000
_cell.length_b   1.000
_cell.length_c   1.000
_cell.angle_alpha   90.00
_cell.angle_beta   90.00
_cell.angle_gamma   90.00
#
_symmetry.space_group_name_H-M   'P 1'
#
loop_
_entity.id
_entity.type
_entity.pdbx_description
1 polymer ?
#
loop_
_entity_poly.entity_id
_entity_poly.type
_entity_poly.pdbx_seq_one_letter_code
_entity_poly.pdbx_strand_id
1 'polypeptide(L)'
;MPTGVPGVPDALDADARRLLAALAAEPDAPFPGRVLSGETALGLGYGPGMAWKLLRRLFAAGYYEYDISAYCGRLTEAGRQAAKRIDVL
;
A
#
# COMPACT_ATOMS: atom_id res chain seq x y z
N MET A 1 21.61 -3.36 11.91
CA MET A 1 20.77 -3.44 10.68
C MET A 1 19.63 -4.39 10.99
N PRO A 2 18.36 -3.98 11.07
CA PRO A 2 17.29 -4.94 11.27
C PRO A 2 17.09 -5.72 9.95
N THR A 3 17.49 -6.99 9.96
CA THR A 3 17.17 -8.00 8.94
C THR A 3 15.74 -8.49 9.18
N GLY A 4 14.76 -7.65 8.87
CA GLY A 4 13.37 -8.06 8.83
C GLY A 4 13.12 -8.83 7.54
N VAL A 5 12.75 -10.10 7.63
CA VAL A 5 12.33 -10.90 6.48
C VAL A 5 11.18 -10.16 5.79
N PRO A 6 11.30 -9.75 4.50
CA PRO A 6 10.20 -9.11 3.82
C PRO A 6 9.11 -10.14 3.56
N GLY A 7 7.87 -9.83 3.95
CA GLY A 7 6.71 -10.54 3.46
C GLY A 7 6.03 -11.54 4.40
N VAL A 8 5.78 -11.16 5.66
CA VAL A 8 4.69 -11.82 6.41
C VAL A 8 3.45 -10.91 6.39
N PRO A 9 2.40 -11.26 5.62
CA PRO A 9 1.13 -10.52 5.59
C PRO A 9 0.48 -10.37 6.98
N ASP A 10 0.78 -11.29 7.91
CA ASP A 10 0.27 -11.30 9.28
C ASP A 10 0.75 -10.11 10.13
N ALA A 11 1.74 -9.34 9.67
CA ALA A 11 2.18 -8.12 10.34
C ALA A 11 1.28 -6.90 10.02
N LEU A 12 0.41 -6.98 9.01
CA LEU A 12 -0.47 -5.88 8.64
C LEU A 12 -1.76 -5.90 9.46
N ASP A 13 -2.03 -4.79 10.15
CA ASP A 13 -3.33 -4.54 10.74
C ASP A 13 -4.45 -4.45 9.68
N ALA A 14 -5.71 -4.45 10.13
CA ALA A 14 -6.87 -4.47 9.26
C ALA A 14 -6.93 -3.25 8.32
N ASP A 15 -6.52 -2.07 8.79
CA ASP A 15 -6.51 -0.85 7.98
C ASP A 15 -5.44 -0.90 6.90
N ALA A 16 -4.25 -1.41 7.22
CA ALA A 16 -3.17 -1.57 6.25
C ALA A 16 -3.53 -2.62 5.19
N ARG A 17 -4.20 -3.72 5.57
CA ARG A 17 -4.73 -4.70 4.62
C ARG A 17 -5.80 -4.10 3.71
N ARG A 18 -6.71 -3.29 4.27
CA ARG A 18 -7.74 -2.60 3.50
C ARG A 18 -7.14 -1.62 2.49
N LEU A 19 -6.15 -0.84 2.91
CA LEU A 19 -5.43 0.06 2.00
C LEU A 19 -4.68 -0.72 0.91
N LEU A 20 -4.01 -1.82 1.26
CA LEU A 20 -3.31 -2.67 0.30
C LEU A 20 -4.26 -3.21 -0.78
N ALA A 21 -5.44 -3.70 -0.39
CA ALA A 21 -6.45 -4.18 -1.32
C ALA A 21 -6.97 -3.06 -2.23
N ALA A 22 -7.27 -1.88 -1.68
CA ALA A 22 -7.72 -0.74 -2.47
C ALA A 22 -6.67 -0.29 -3.50
N LEU A 23 -5.40 -0.18 -3.09
CA LEU A 23 -4.31 0.19 -3.99
C LEU A 23 -4.09 -0.84 -5.11
N ALA A 24 -4.40 -2.12 -4.86
CA ALA A 24 -4.28 -3.17 -5.88
C ALA A 24 -5.45 -3.19 -6.87
N ALA A 25 -6.60 -2.61 -6.50
CA ALA A 25 -7.75 -2.47 -7.37
C ALA A 25 -7.64 -1.27 -8.33
N GLU A 26 -6.76 -0.31 -8.02
CA GLU A 26 -6.49 0.81 -8.90
C GLU A 26 -5.78 0.34 -10.19
N PRO A 27 -6.14 0.91 -11.36
CA PRO A 27 -5.49 0.59 -12.61
C PRO A 27 -4.00 0.97 -12.56
N ASP A 28 -3.14 0.04 -12.99
CA ASP A 28 -1.71 0.30 -13.09
C ASP A 28 -1.46 1.28 -14.24
N ALA A 29 -1.09 2.51 -13.90
CA ALA A 29 -0.80 3.60 -14.82
C ALA A 29 0.44 4.38 -14.36
N PRO A 30 1.21 4.98 -15.28
CA PRO A 30 2.29 5.89 -14.92
C PRO A 30 1.72 7.23 -14.42
N PHE A 31 2.47 7.93 -13.56
CA PHE A 31 2.19 9.32 -13.26
C PHE A 31 2.30 10.19 -14.54
N PRO A 32 1.45 11.21 -14.76
CA PRO A 32 0.38 11.70 -13.87
C PRO A 32 -0.99 11.04 -14.07
N GLY A 33 -1.11 10.00 -14.90
CA GLY A 33 -2.40 9.37 -15.24
C GLY A 33 -2.93 8.36 -14.22
N ARG A 34 -2.26 8.18 -13.07
CA ARG A 34 -2.65 7.23 -12.02
C ARG A 34 -3.32 7.94 -10.85
N VAL A 35 -4.19 7.23 -10.14
CA VAL A 35 -4.68 7.66 -8.83
C VAL A 35 -3.53 7.68 -7.84
N LEU A 36 -3.40 8.76 -7.07
CA LEU A 36 -2.36 8.86 -6.06
C LEU A 36 -2.70 7.93 -4.89
N SER A 37 -1.72 7.17 -4.41
CA SER A 37 -1.94 6.23 -3.30
C SER A 37 -2.44 6.92 -2.03
N GLY A 38 -2.06 8.18 -1.84
CA GLY A 38 -2.61 9.03 -0.79
C GLY A 38 -4.09 9.38 -1.01
N GLU A 39 -4.50 9.67 -2.25
CA GLU A 39 -5.92 9.89 -2.60
C GLU A 39 -6.75 8.63 -2.39
N THR A 40 -6.22 7.45 -2.73
CA THR A 40 -6.88 6.17 -2.42
C THR A 40 -7.11 6.02 -0.92
N ALA A 41 -6.11 6.34 -0.08
CA ALA A 41 -6.26 6.29 1.37
C ALA A 41 -7.29 7.30 1.90
N LEU A 42 -7.33 8.52 1.34
CA LEU A 42 -8.34 9.53 1.68
C LEU A 42 -9.75 9.08 1.25
N GLY A 43 -9.88 8.44 0.08
CA GLY A 43 -11.13 7.88 -0.44
C GLY A 43 -11.69 6.75 0.43
N LEU A 44 -10.83 6.05 1.17
CA LEU A 44 -11.24 5.07 2.19
C LEU A 44 -11.70 5.72 3.52
N GLY A 45 -11.61 7.05 3.64
CA GLY A 45 -11.99 7.81 4.83
C GLY A 45 -10.85 8.03 5.84
N TYR A 46 -9.61 7.65 5.52
CA TYR A 46 -8.48 7.92 6.41
C TYR A 46 -8.04 9.38 6.29
N GLY A 47 -7.85 10.06 7.42
CA GLY A 47 -7.25 11.40 7.42
C GLY A 47 -5.77 11.37 6.97
N PRO A 48 -5.19 12.51 6.54
CA PRO A 48 -3.82 12.57 5.99
C PRO A 48 -2.74 11.96 6.90
N GLY A 49 -2.83 12.18 8.20
CA GLY A 49 -1.88 11.61 9.16
C GLY A 49 -1.96 10.08 9.26
N MET A 50 -3.16 9.51 9.12
CA MET A 50 -3.35 8.06 9.13
C MET A 50 -2.95 7.44 7.79
N ALA A 51 -3.32 8.08 6.68
CA ALA A 51 -2.90 7.69 5.33
C ALA A 51 -1.37 7.56 5.24
N TRP A 52 -0.64 8.57 5.73
CA TRP A 52 0.82 8.54 5.77
C TRP A 52 1.38 7.37 6.61
N LYS A 53 0.80 7.10 7.78
CA LYS A 53 1.20 5.98 8.65
C LYS A 53 0.97 4.63 7.96
N LEU A 54 -0.17 4.45 7.30
CA LEU A 54 -0.52 3.22 6.60
C LEU A 54 0.41 2.98 5.40
N LEU A 55 0.66 4.00 4.58
CA LEU A 55 1.61 3.92 3.46
C LEU A 55 3.03 3.58 3.94
N ARG A 56 3.45 4.15 5.08
CA ARG A 56 4.73 3.79 5.72
C ARG A 56 4.78 2.35 6.21
N ARG A 57 3.67 1.81 6.74
CA ARG A 57 3.60 0.39 7.15
C ARG A 57 3.72 -0.53 5.95
N LEU A 58 3.02 -0.24 4.85
CA LEU A 58 3.15 -1.00 3.60
C LEU A 58 4.57 -0.94 3.04
N PHE A 59 5.22 0.22 3.12
CA PHE A 59 6.62 0.39 2.74
C PHE A 59 7.55 -0.46 3.61
N ALA A 60 7.41 -0.38 4.93
CA ALA A 60 8.20 -1.17 5.87
C ALA A 60 8.01 -2.68 5.69
N ALA A 61 6.83 -3.11 5.24
CA ALA A 61 6.54 -4.51 4.91
C ALA A 61 7.05 -4.95 3.52
N GLY A 62 7.59 -4.02 2.72
CA GLY A 62 8.09 -4.30 1.36
C GLY A 62 7.00 -4.42 0.30
N TYR A 63 5.76 -4.00 0.62
CA TYR A 63 4.61 -4.07 -0.29
C TYR A 63 4.39 -2.80 -1.10
N TYR A 64 5.06 -1.72 -0.71
CA TYR A 64 4.90 -0.40 -1.31
C TYR A 64 6.26 0.26 -1.47
N GLU A 65 6.44 0.99 -2.57
CA GLU A 65 7.62 1.79 -2.83
C GLU A 65 7.22 3.24 -3.13
N TYR A 66 8.03 4.18 -2.66
CA TYR A 66 7.85 5.59 -2.99
C TYR A 66 8.42 5.84 -4.37
N ASP A 67 7.63 6.48 -5.22
CA ASP A 67 8.06 6.86 -6.56
C ASP A 67 8.49 8.33 -6.54
N ILE A 68 7.51 9.24 -6.39
CA ILE A 68 7.79 10.69 -6.22
C ILE A 68 7.75 11.07 -4.74
N SER A 69 6.81 10.49 -3.98
CA SER A 69 6.65 10.71 -2.54
C SER A 69 5.89 9.57 -1.90
N ALA A 70 5.72 9.61 -0.58
CA ALA A 70 4.87 8.63 0.12
C ALA A 70 3.43 8.61 -0.41
N TYR A 71 2.88 9.76 -0.82
CA TYR A 71 1.52 9.90 -1.36
C TYR A 71 1.41 9.50 -2.83
N CYS A 72 2.54 9.42 -3.54
CA CYS A 72 2.63 9.11 -4.95
C CYS A 72 3.67 8.00 -5.13
N GLY A 73 3.32 6.80 -4.66
CA GLY A 73 4.12 5.60 -4.81
C GLY A 73 3.37 4.54 -5.59
N ARG A 74 3.84 3.30 -5.49
CA ARG A 74 3.24 2.15 -6.17
C ARG A 74 3.43 0.88 -5.37
N LEU A 75 2.57 -0.10 -5.63
CA LEU A 75 2.74 -1.44 -5.06
C LEU A 75 3.94 -2.13 -5.70
N THR A 76 4.71 -2.83 -4.87
CA THR A 76 5.72 -3.78 -5.34
C THR A 76 5.03 -5.03 -5.88
N GLU A 77 5.79 -5.89 -6.58
CA GLU A 77 5.25 -7.19 -7.00
C GLU A 77 4.79 -8.02 -5.78
N ALA A 78 5.57 -7.98 -4.69
CA ALA A 78 5.19 -8.64 -3.44
C ALA A 78 3.88 -8.08 -2.87
N GLY A 79 3.67 -6.76 -2.95
CA GLY A 79 2.42 -6.11 -2.53
C GLY A 79 1.22 -6.54 -3.35
N ARG A 80 1.35 -6.61 -4.68
CA ARG A 80 0.29 -7.13 -5.58
C ARG A 80 -0.05 -8.58 -5.28
N GLN A 81 0.95 -9.44 -5.07
CA GLN A 81 0.75 -10.85 -4.73
C GLN A 81 0.17 -11.04 -3.31
N ALA A 82 0.47 -10.14 -2.39
CA ALA A 82 -0.15 -10.11 -1.06
C ALA A 82 -1.63 -9.69 -1.15
N ALA A 83 -1.95 -8.66 -1.94
CA ALA A 83 -3.33 -8.21 -2.15
C ALA A 83 -4.23 -9.31 -2.73
N LYS A 84 -3.74 -10.08 -3.73
CA LYS A 84 -4.48 -11.22 -4.30
C LYS A 84 -4.84 -12.29 -3.27
N ARG A 85 -4.03 -12.46 -2.22
CA ARG A 85 -4.32 -13.42 -1.14
C ARG A 85 -5.38 -12.91 -0.17
N ILE A 86 -5.59 -11.59 -0.09
CA ILE A 86 -6.62 -10.97 0.75
C ILE A 86 -8.00 -11.11 0.09
N ASP A 87 -8.07 -11.02 -1.24
CA ASP A 87 -9.32 -11.09 -2.02
C ASP A 87 -9.91 -12.52 -2.12
N VAL A 88 -9.11 -13.54 -1.77
CA VAL A 88 -9.51 -14.96 -1.83
C VAL A 88 -10.11 -15.46 -0.50
N LEU A 89 -10.22 -14.59 0.52
CA LEU A 89 -10.84 -14.85 1.83
C LEU A 89 -12.22 -14.20 1.93
#